data_AF-A0A1V4XNW7-F1
#
_entry.id   AF-A0A1V4XNW7-F1
#
_cell.length_a   1.000
_cell.length_b   1.000
_cell.length_c   1.000
_cell.angle_alpha   90.00
_cell.angle_beta   90.00
_cell.angle_gamma   90.00
#
_symmetry.space_group_name_H-M   'P 1'
#
loop_
_entity.id
_entity.type
_entity.pdbx_description
1 polymer ?
#
loop_
_entity_poly.entity_id
_entity_poly.type
_entity_poly.pdbx_seq_one_letter_code
_entity_poly.pdbx_strand_id
1 'polypeptide(L)' 'MTRQAVIDQIAKTLGSVPGWLKILPDTPLEHVWGHLAWFLSDSKLSSREKALVAFGAASASRCLY' A
#
# COMPACT_ATOMS: atom_id res chain seq x y z
N MET A 1 7.44 5.80 13.35
CA MET A 1 6.61 7.02 13.26
C MET A 1 5.56 6.95 14.36
N THR A 2 4.58 7.85 14.43
CA THR A 2 3.36 7.56 15.22
C THR A 2 2.35 6.88 14.31
N ARG A 3 1.52 5.98 14.83
CA ARG A 3 0.47 5.29 14.04
C ARG A 3 -0.36 6.28 13.22
N GLN A 4 -0.77 7.38 13.85
CA GLN A 4 -1.60 8.40 13.19
C GLN A 4 -0.91 9.03 11.99
N ALA A 5 0.40 9.32 12.08
CA ALA A 5 1.16 9.87 10.97
C ALA A 5 1.21 8.91 9.76
N VAL A 6 1.28 7.59 10.01
CA VAL A 6 1.24 6.57 8.96
C VAL A 6 -0.14 6.50 8.30
N ILE A 7 -1.20 6.51 9.11
CA ILE A 7 -2.58 6.52 8.62
C ILE A 7 -2.86 7.77 7.76
N ASP A 8 -2.39 8.95 8.18
CA ASP A 8 -2.57 10.19 7.43
C ASP A 8 -1.82 10.15 6.09
N GLN A 9 -0.61 9.58 6.06
CA GLN A 9 0.13 9.36 4.81
C GLN A 9 -0.59 8.39 3.89
N ILE A 10 -1.12 7.28 4.41
CA ILE A 10 -1.91 6.32 3.63
C ILE A 10 -3.11 7.01 2.98
N ALA A 11 -3.87 7.77 3.77
CA ALA A 11 -5.04 8.50 3.29
C ALA A 11 -4.67 9.52 2.20
N LYS A 12 -3.55 10.24 2.38
CA LYS A 12 -3.07 11.21 1.40
C LYS A 12 -2.62 10.56 0.08
N THR A 13 -1.97 9.40 0.14
CA THR A 13 -1.41 8.72 -1.04
C THR A 13 -2.47 7.91 -1.79
N LEU A 14 -3.36 7.23 -1.08
CA LEU A 14 -4.37 6.32 -1.67
C LEU A 14 -5.76 6.94 -1.77
N GLY A 15 -5.97 8.15 -1.23
CA GLY A 15 -7.27 8.83 -1.14
C GLY A 15 -8.19 8.29 -0.04
N SER A 16 -7.86 7.13 0.54
CA SER A 16 -8.56 6.54 1.68
C SER A 16 -7.63 5.54 2.38
N VAL A 17 -8.05 5.03 3.55
CA VAL A 17 -7.31 4.01 4.29
C VAL A 17 -7.97 2.65 4.08
N PRO A 18 -7.33 1.72 3.33
CA PRO A 18 -7.82 0.35 3.16
C PRO A 18 -8.13 -0.35 4.49
N GLY A 19 -9.20 -1.13 4.52
CA GLY A 19 -9.66 -1.85 5.71
C GLY A 19 -8.61 -2.80 6.28
N TRP A 20 -7.87 -3.52 5.43
CA TRP A 20 -6.82 -4.44 5.88
C TRP A 20 -5.61 -3.72 6.52
N LEU A 21 -5.37 -2.43 6.21
CA LEU A 21 -4.34 -1.63 6.89
C LEU A 21 -4.81 -1.15 8.27
N LYS A 22 -6.12 -0.92 8.46
CA LYS A 22 -6.68 -0.46 9.75
C LYS A 22 -6.54 -1.50 10.86
N ILE A 23 -6.58 -2.78 10.50
CA ILE A 23 -6.53 -3.90 11.45
C ILE A 23 -5.09 -4.27 11.88
N LEU A 24 -4.07 -3.74 11.20
CA LEU A 24 -2.67 -4.05 11.55
C LEU A 24 -2.25 -3.35 12.85
N PRO A 25 -1.49 -4.04 13.73
CA PRO A 25 -0.79 -3.40 14.85
C PRO A 25 0.28 -2.40 14.35
N ASP A 26 0.78 -1.55 15.25
CA ASP A 26 1.64 -0.41 14.87
C ASP A 26 2.94 -0.81 14.17
N THR A 27 3.69 -1.76 14.71
CA THR A 27 4.97 -2.18 14.11
C THR A 27 4.80 -2.83 12.73
N PRO A 28 3.88 -3.80 12.53
CA PRO A 28 3.58 -4.31 11.19
C PRO A 28 3.03 -3.25 10.24
N LEU A 29 2.20 -2.32 10.72
CA LEU A 29 1.64 -1.24 9.89
C LEU A 29 2.76 -0.37 9.30
N GLU A 30 3.73 0.05 10.12
CA GLU A 30 4.88 0.84 9.66
C GLU A 30 5.72 0.09 8.64
N HIS A 31 5.99 -1.19 8.90
CA HIS A 31 6.79 -2.02 7.99
C HIS A 31 6.10 -2.21 6.64
N VAL A 32 4.81 -2.58 6.66
CA VAL A 32 4.02 -2.81 5.45
C VAL A 32 3.83 -1.52 4.66
N TRP A 33 3.56 -0.41 5.35
CA TRP A 33 3.47 0.89 4.69
C TRP A 33 4.78 1.31 4.05
N GLY A 34 5.93 1.06 4.68
CA GLY A 34 7.24 1.33 4.11
C GLY A 34 7.44 0.65 2.75
N HIS A 35 7.04 -0.62 2.62
CA HIS A 35 7.10 -1.35 1.35
C HIS A 35 6.12 -0.82 0.31
N LEU A 36 4.89 -0.49 0.70
CA LEU A 36 3.89 0.08 -0.23
C LEU A 36 4.31 1.46 -0.71
N ALA A 37 4.81 2.31 0.19
CA ALA A 37 5.30 3.64 -0.15
C ALA A 37 6.49 3.55 -1.11
N TRP A 38 7.42 2.62 -0.89
CA TRP A 38 8.51 2.33 -1.83
C TRP A 38 7.99 1.87 -3.20
N PHE A 39 7.02 0.95 -3.23
CA PHE A 39 6.42 0.48 -4.48
C PHE A 39 5.74 1.61 -5.26
N LEU A 40 5.07 2.52 -4.56
CA LEU A 40 4.36 3.67 -5.15
C LEU A 40 5.29 4.84 -5.53
N SER A 41 6.48 4.93 -4.94
CA SER A 41 7.47 5.99 -5.22
C SER A 41 7.98 5.99 -6.65
N ASP A 42 8.53 7.10 -7.12
CA ASP A 42 9.05 7.21 -8.49
C ASP A 42 10.04 6.08 -8.84
N SER A 43 9.87 5.53 -10.03
CA SER A 43 10.76 4.50 -10.57
C SER A 43 10.71 4.49 -12.09
N LYS A 44 11.48 3.59 -12.72
CA LYS A 44 11.43 3.39 -14.18
C LYS A 44 10.09 2.88 -14.69
N LEU A 45 9.27 2.30 -13.79
CA LEU A 45 7.93 1.83 -14.13
C LEU A 45 6.93 2.96 -13.91
N SER A 46 6.12 3.23 -14.92
CA SER A 46 4.97 4.11 -14.81
C SER A 46 3.96 3.57 -13.79
N SER A 47 3.11 4.47 -13.27
CA SER A 47 2.02 4.08 -12.36
C SER A 47 1.10 3.02 -12.98
N ARG A 48 0.89 3.08 -14.30
CA ARG A 48 0.08 2.09 -15.04
C ARG A 48 0.73 0.71 -15.03
N GLU A 49 2.04 0.61 -15.27
CA GLU A 49 2.76 -0.67 -15.28
C GLU A 49 2.75 -1.31 -13.89
N LYS A 50 2.99 -0.51 -12.84
CA LYS A 50 2.89 -0.97 -11.46
C LYS A 50 1.50 -1.51 -11.14
N ALA A 51 0.45 -0.79 -11.55
CA ALA A 51 -0.93 -1.22 -11.36
C ALA A 51 -1.23 -2.55 -12.08
N LEU A 52 -0.75 -2.72 -13.31
CA LEU A 52 -0.93 -3.97 -14.07
C LEU A 52 -0.21 -5.15 -13.43
N VAL A 53 1.03 -4.95 -12.94
CA VAL A 53 1.78 -6.00 -12.22
C VAL A 53 1.07 -6.39 -10.93
N ALA A 54 0.63 -5.42 -10.13
CA ALA A 54 -0.11 -5.66 -8.90
C ALA A 54 -1.44 -6.40 -9.18
N PHE A 55 -2.17 -6.00 -10.22
CA PHE A 55 -3.39 -6.67 -10.64
C PHE A 55 -3.15 -8.12 -11.09
N GLY A 56 -2.08 -8.36 -11.85
CA GLY A 56 -1.67 -9.71 -12.26
C GLY A 56 -1.34 -10.61 -11.06
N ALA A 57 -0.59 -10.09 -10.08
CA ALA A 57 -0.26 -10.82 -8.86
C ALA A 57 -1.50 -11.12 -8.00
N ALA A 58 -2.41 -10.14 -7.85
CA ALA A 58 -3.69 -10.31 -7.16
C ALA A 58 -4.56 -11.37 -7.85
N SER A 59 -4.63 -11.35 -9.18
CA SER A 59 -5.38 -12.32 -9.97
C SER A 59 -4.82 -13.74 -9.81
N ALA A 60 -3.50 -13.91 -9.91
CA ALA A 60 -2.83 -15.20 -9.76
C ALA A 60 -2.99 -15.80 -8.35
N SER A 61 -2.99 -14.93 -7.32
CA SER A 61 -3.18 -15.32 -5.91
C SER A 61 -4.64 -15.43 -5.49
N ARG A 62 -5.60 -15.09 -6.36
CA ARG A 62 -7.04 -15.03 -6.06
C ARG A 62 -7.36 -14.07 -4.90
N CYS A 63 -6.67 -12.93 -4.85
CA CYS A 63 -6.97 -11.87 -3.88
C CYS A 63 -8.33 -11.22 -4.22
N LEU A 64 -9.26 -11.26 -3.27
CA LEU A 64 -10.65 -10.75 -3.44
C LEU A 64 -10.86 -9.35 -2.89
N TYR A 65 -9.85 -8.80 -2.23
CA TYR A 65 -9.88 -7.47 -1.63
C TYR A 65 -9.68 -6.39 -2.70
#